data_AF-T1BRF3-F1
#
_entry.id   AF-T1BRF3-F1
#
_cell.length_a   1.000
_cell.length_b   1.000
_cell.length_c   1.000
_cell.angle_alpha   90.00
_cell.angle_beta   90.00
_cell.angle_gamma   90.00
#
_symmetry.space_group_name_H-M   'P 1'
#
loop_
_entity.id
_entity.type
_entity.pdbx_description
1 polymer ?
#
loop_
_entity_poly.entity_id
_entity_poly.type
_entity_poly.pdbx_seq_one_letter_code
_entity_poly.pdbx_strand_id
1 'polypeptide(L)'
;SHFGYKIHTIQDAGNDMILNYATTTASVHDSQIDLSIPGIMNYKDKGYFDVGEREIDASMDKAVRGHKLPVKSIRRNMRITRKRSRGEMIWISVISAVITAIIREITINRMIKQ
;
A
#
# COMPACT_ATOMS: atom_id res chain seq x y z
N SER A 1 1.35 18.47 -19.35
CA SER A 1 2.59 17.71 -19.04
C SER A 1 2.22 16.27 -18.70
N HIS A 2 2.95 15.28 -19.20
CA HIS A 2 2.74 13.86 -18.90
C HIS A 2 3.71 13.45 -17.78
N PHE A 3 3.18 13.15 -16.59
CA PHE A 3 3.97 12.88 -15.38
C PHE A 3 4.31 11.39 -15.19
N GLY A 4 4.03 10.54 -16.19
CA GLY A 4 4.16 9.08 -16.10
C GLY A 4 2.90 8.41 -15.55
N TYR A 5 3.04 7.13 -15.19
CA TYR A 5 1.96 6.28 -14.68
C TYR A 5 2.25 5.82 -13.26
N LYS A 6 1.19 5.55 -12.50
CA LYS A 6 1.26 4.90 -11.20
C LYS A 6 0.25 3.78 -11.11
N ILE A 7 0.54 2.81 -10.26
CA ILE A 7 -0.30 1.66 -10.00
C ILE A 7 -1.00 1.83 -8.65
N HIS A 8 -2.29 1.53 -8.64
CA HIS A 8 -3.12 1.41 -7.46
C HIS A 8 -3.42 -0.07 -7.29
N THR A 9 -3.30 -0.60 -6.09
CA THR A 9 -3.60 -2.02 -5.82
C THR A 9 -4.35 -2.18 -4.52
N ILE A 10 -5.30 -3.12 -4.50
CA ILE A 10 -5.86 -3.67 -3.28
C ILE A 10 -5.33 -5.10 -3.12
N GLN A 11 -4.84 -5.40 -1.92
CA GLN A 11 -4.16 -6.63 -1.61
C GLN A 11 -4.92 -7.36 -0.50
N ASP A 12 -4.95 -8.68 -0.59
CA ASP A 12 -5.46 -9.51 0.48
C ASP A 12 -4.46 -9.56 1.63
N ALA A 13 -4.95 -9.29 2.84
CA ALA A 13 -4.15 -9.41 4.05
C ALA A 13 -3.95 -10.87 4.50
N GLY A 14 -4.75 -11.82 3.99
CA GLY A 14 -4.71 -13.23 4.36
C GLY A 14 -3.82 -14.09 3.47
N ASN A 15 -3.97 -13.97 2.15
CA ASN A 15 -3.33 -14.87 1.18
C ASN A 15 -2.14 -14.27 0.43
N ASP A 16 -1.68 -13.07 0.79
CA ASP A 16 -0.57 -12.38 0.10
C ASP A 16 -0.80 -12.32 -1.44
N MET A 17 -2.03 -12.01 -1.87
CA MET A 17 -2.43 -11.86 -3.29
C MET A 17 -2.92 -10.44 -3.60
N ILE A 18 -2.70 -10.00 -4.84
CA ILE A 18 -3.32 -8.76 -5.38
C ILE A 18 -4.73 -9.12 -5.83
N LEU A 19 -5.74 -8.47 -5.23
CA LEU A 19 -7.15 -8.73 -5.54
C LEU A 19 -7.67 -7.86 -6.68
N ASN A 20 -7.20 -6.61 -6.78
CA ASN A 20 -7.56 -5.70 -7.85
C ASN A 20 -6.44 -4.67 -8.05
N TYR A 21 -6.33 -4.14 -9.26
CA TYR A 21 -5.37 -3.09 -9.59
C TYR A 21 -5.92 -2.12 -10.63
N ALA A 22 -5.43 -0.89 -10.62
CA ALA A 22 -5.67 0.09 -11.66
C ALA A 22 -4.39 0.87 -11.95
N THR A 23 -4.18 1.22 -13.22
CA THR A 23 -3.07 2.07 -13.63
C THR A 23 -3.63 3.40 -14.10
N THR A 24 -3.17 4.49 -13.50
CA THR A 24 -3.58 5.85 -13.89
C THR A 24 -2.36 6.70 -14.20
N THR A 25 -2.57 7.86 -14.79
CA THR A 25 -1.50 8.86 -14.86
C THR A 25 -1.12 9.28 -13.44
N ALA A 26 0.15 9.64 -13.26
CA ALA A 26 0.68 10.09 -11.96
C ALA A 26 -0.01 11.36 -11.43
N SER A 27 -0.70 12.11 -12.30
CA SER A 27 -1.46 13.32 -11.96
C SER A 27 -2.78 13.06 -11.24
N VAL A 28 -3.37 11.86 -11.36
CA VAL A 28 -4.63 11.51 -10.69
C VAL A 28 -4.36 11.31 -9.20
N HIS A 29 -5.14 11.87 -8.28
CA HIS A 29 -4.89 11.66 -6.84
C HIS A 29 -5.39 10.28 -6.40
N ASP A 30 -4.69 9.61 -5.47
CA ASP A 30 -5.02 8.23 -5.09
C ASP A 30 -6.42 8.10 -4.49
N SER A 31 -6.92 9.15 -3.82
CA SER A 31 -8.28 9.17 -3.29
C SER A 31 -9.39 9.15 -4.35
N GLN A 32 -9.06 9.43 -5.62
CA GLN A 32 -10.02 9.41 -6.72
C GLN A 32 -10.23 7.99 -7.28
N ILE A 33 -9.35 7.05 -6.92
CA ILE A 33 -9.38 5.68 -7.41
C ILE A 33 -9.86 4.77 -6.28
N ASP A 34 -11.08 4.28 -6.45
CA ASP A 34 -11.68 3.35 -5.52
C ASP A 34 -11.56 1.92 -6.08
N LEU A 35 -10.72 1.12 -5.42
CA LEU A 35 -10.54 -0.32 -5.68
C LEU A 35 -11.23 -1.18 -4.62
N SER A 36 -12.09 -0.60 -3.77
CA SER A 36 -12.80 -1.36 -2.74
C SER A 36 -13.67 -2.46 -3.35
N ILE A 37 -13.76 -3.58 -2.62
CA ILE A 37 -14.58 -4.72 -2.99
C ILE A 37 -15.76 -4.77 -2.01
N PRO A 38 -17.01 -4.88 -2.49
CA PRO A 38 -18.17 -4.89 -1.61
C PRO A 38 -18.10 -5.92 -0.50
N GLY A 39 -18.42 -5.51 0.73
CA GLY A 39 -18.40 -6.38 1.91
C GLY A 39 -17.01 -6.74 2.45
N ILE A 40 -15.92 -6.21 1.87
CA ILE A 40 -14.56 -6.40 2.39
C ILE A 40 -14.09 -5.15 3.13
N MET A 41 -13.50 -5.36 4.31
CA MET A 41 -12.90 -4.29 5.11
C MET A 41 -11.67 -3.70 4.41
N ASN A 42 -11.67 -2.40 4.13
CA ASN A 42 -10.55 -1.74 3.47
C ASN A 42 -9.67 -0.97 4.47
N TYR A 43 -8.44 -1.44 4.67
CA TYR A 43 -7.50 -0.82 5.61
C TYR A 43 -6.65 0.25 4.94
N LYS A 44 -6.97 1.54 5.09
CA LYS A 44 -6.22 2.63 4.46
C LYS A 44 -5.34 3.41 5.44
N ASP A 45 -4.37 4.14 4.89
CA ASP A 45 -3.50 5.03 5.65
C ASP A 45 -4.21 6.37 5.99
N LYS A 46 -3.63 7.13 6.92
CA LYS A 46 -4.08 8.47 7.36
C LYS A 46 -4.18 9.48 6.21
N GLY A 47 -3.47 9.26 5.10
CA GLY A 47 -3.58 10.07 3.90
C GLY A 47 -4.97 10.01 3.23
N TYR A 48 -5.72 8.93 3.50
CA TYR A 48 -7.09 8.73 2.99
C TYR A 48 -8.16 9.14 4.02
N PHE A 49 -7.76 9.79 5.10
CA PHE A 49 -8.70 10.33 6.09
C PHE A 49 -9.67 11.30 5.41
N ASP A 50 -10.98 11.12 5.66
CA ASP A 50 -12.08 11.90 5.09
C ASP A 50 -12.36 11.66 3.58
N VAL A 51 -11.77 10.61 3.01
CA VAL A 51 -12.15 10.15 1.67
C VAL A 51 -13.38 9.27 1.80
N GLY A 52 -14.52 9.75 1.29
CA GLY A 52 -15.79 9.01 1.31
C GLY A 52 -15.62 7.60 0.76
N GLU A 53 -15.99 6.60 1.57
CA GLU A 53 -15.90 5.19 1.20
C GLU A 53 -17.28 4.65 0.80
N ARG A 54 -17.29 3.70 -0.14
CA ARG A 54 -18.51 2.98 -0.51
C ARG A 54 -18.82 1.83 0.45
N GLU A 55 -17.83 1.34 1.19
CA GLU A 55 -17.86 0.08 1.93
C GLU A 55 -17.39 0.25 3.39
N ILE A 56 -17.09 -0.87 4.07
CA ILE A 56 -16.69 -0.86 5.49
C ILE A 56 -15.33 -0.17 5.67
N ASP A 57 -15.40 1.08 6.12
CA ASP A 57 -14.25 1.96 6.29
C ASP A 57 -13.36 1.59 7.49
N ALA A 58 -12.14 1.15 7.17
CA ALA A 58 -11.04 0.98 8.12
C ALA A 58 -9.84 1.88 7.82
N SER A 59 -10.09 3.11 7.38
CA SER A 59 -9.12 4.19 7.30
C SER A 59 -8.61 4.59 8.67
N MET A 60 -7.32 4.91 8.77
CA MET A 60 -6.72 5.41 10.00
C MET A 60 -7.19 6.83 10.33
N ASP A 61 -7.41 7.08 11.62
CA ASP A 61 -7.76 8.42 12.11
C ASP A 61 -6.53 9.33 12.03
N LYS A 62 -6.72 10.57 11.60
CA LYS A 62 -5.66 11.60 11.53
C LYS A 62 -5.86 12.64 12.64
N ALA A 63 -4.76 13.07 13.26
CA ALA A 63 -4.79 14.22 14.16
C ALA A 63 -5.03 15.49 13.34
N VAL A 64 -6.01 16.30 13.71
CA VAL A 64 -6.31 17.57 13.05
C VAL A 64 -5.76 18.73 13.86
N ARG A 65 -5.61 19.91 13.23
CA ARG A 65 -5.02 21.09 13.87
C ARG A 65 -5.81 21.44 15.14
N GLY A 66 -5.12 21.54 16.28
CA GLY A 66 -5.73 21.84 17.58
C GLY A 66 -6.39 20.65 18.29
N HIS A 67 -6.47 19.48 17.66
CA HIS A 67 -7.11 18.30 18.26
C HIS A 67 -6.21 17.06 18.19
N LYS A 68 -5.70 16.63 19.35
CA LYS A 68 -4.92 15.40 19.47
C LYS A 68 -5.83 14.18 19.34
N LEU A 69 -5.30 13.10 18.77
CA LEU A 69 -6.01 11.82 18.68
C LEU A 69 -6.23 11.24 20.09
N PRO A 70 -7.43 10.74 20.40
CA PRO A 70 -7.66 10.03 21.65
C PRO A 70 -6.91 8.69 21.66
N VAL A 71 -6.60 8.18 22.85
CA VAL A 71 -5.85 6.92 23.02
C VAL A 71 -6.53 5.74 22.31
N LYS A 72 -7.87 5.74 22.23
CA LYS A 72 -8.65 4.72 21.50
C LYS A 72 -8.32 4.72 20.00
N SER A 73 -8.27 5.90 19.38
CA SER A 73 -7.91 6.05 17.96
C SER A 73 -6.47 5.67 17.70
N ILE A 74 -5.54 6.00 18.62
CA ILE A 74 -4.15 5.57 18.52
C ILE A 74 -4.06 4.04 18.52
N ARG A 75 -4.75 3.37 19.44
CA ARG A 75 -4.80 1.89 19.52
C ARG A 75 -5.48 1.26 18.30
N ARG A 76 -6.54 1.89 17.75
CA ARG A 76 -7.19 1.47 16.50
C ARG A 76 -6.21 1.57 15.33
N ASN A 77 -5.53 2.70 15.17
CA ASN A 77 -4.54 2.91 14.11
C ASN A 77 -3.40 1.88 14.21
N MET A 78 -2.84 1.63 15.39
CA MET A 78 -1.82 0.58 15.57
C MET A 78 -2.31 -0.81 15.14
N ARG A 79 -3.59 -1.14 15.39
CA ARG A 79 -4.19 -2.41 14.94
C ARG A 79 -4.31 -2.45 13.41
N ILE A 80 -4.74 -1.35 12.79
CA ILE A 80 -4.84 -1.23 11.33
C ILE A 80 -3.45 -1.33 10.70
N THR A 81 -2.43 -0.68 11.26
CA THR A 81 -1.05 -0.75 10.77
C THR A 81 -0.54 -2.19 10.75
N ARG A 82 -0.79 -2.98 11.81
CA ARG A 82 -0.40 -4.39 11.85
C ARG A 82 -1.08 -5.24 10.77
N LYS A 83 -2.33 -4.93 10.42
CA LYS A 83 -3.02 -5.64 9.33
C LYS A 83 -2.49 -5.21 7.96
N ARG A 84 -2.23 -3.92 7.77
CA ARG A 84 -1.66 -3.37 6.54
C ARG A 84 -0.25 -3.87 6.25
N SER A 85 0.61 -3.95 7.26
CA SER A 85 1.99 -4.39 7.10
C SER A 85 2.09 -5.81 6.52
N ARG A 86 1.05 -6.63 6.72
CA ARG A 86 0.98 -7.96 6.10
C ARG A 86 0.73 -7.86 4.60
N GLY A 87 -0.21 -7.03 4.17
CA GLY A 87 -0.49 -6.81 2.74
C GLY A 87 0.76 -6.35 1.97
N GLU A 88 1.53 -5.42 2.52
CA GLU A 88 2.73 -4.86 1.87
C GLU A 88 3.86 -5.90 1.63
N MET A 89 3.77 -7.11 2.20
CA MET A 89 4.77 -8.18 2.04
C MET A 89 4.92 -8.68 0.60
N ILE A 90 3.86 -8.60 -0.22
CA ILE A 90 3.90 -9.04 -1.63
C ILE A 90 4.96 -8.23 -2.41
N TRP A 91 4.99 -6.91 -2.20
CA TRP A 91 5.95 -6.05 -2.88
C TRP A 91 7.36 -6.25 -2.35
N ILE A 92 7.50 -6.41 -1.03
CA ILE A 92 8.79 -6.65 -0.40
C ILE A 92 9.40 -7.96 -0.94
N SER A 93 8.62 -9.03 -1.04
CA SER A 93 9.11 -10.33 -1.53
C SER A 93 9.55 -10.27 -3.00
N VAL A 94 8.74 -9.68 -3.88
CA VAL A 94 9.05 -9.53 -5.31
C VAL A 94 10.28 -8.65 -5.52
N ILE A 95 10.33 -7.47 -4.88
CA ILE A 95 11.45 -6.53 -5.02
C ILE A 95 12.73 -7.18 -4.49
N SER A 96 12.67 -7.87 -3.36
CA SER A 96 13.84 -8.54 -2.78
C SER A 96 14.37 -9.62 -3.72
N ALA A 97 13.49 -10.46 -4.28
CA ALA A 97 13.88 -11.50 -5.23
C ALA A 97 14.55 -10.92 -6.49
N VAL A 98 13.99 -9.85 -7.06
CA VAL A 98 14.55 -9.16 -8.23
C VAL A 98 15.92 -8.57 -7.92
N ILE A 99 16.06 -7.87 -6.79
CA ILE A 99 17.34 -7.30 -6.35
C ILE A 99 18.38 -8.41 -6.15
N THR A 100 18.01 -9.51 -5.49
CA THR A 100 18.91 -10.66 -5.30
C THR A 100 19.37 -11.25 -6.63
N ALA A 101 18.46 -11.40 -7.60
CA ALA A 101 18.81 -11.90 -8.93
C ALA A 101 19.81 -10.98 -9.66
N ILE A 102 19.55 -9.66 -9.64
CA ILE A 102 20.44 -8.66 -10.25
C ILE A 102 21.83 -8.69 -9.60
N ILE A 103 21.90 -8.71 -8.26
CA ILE A 103 23.18 -8.77 -7.53
C ILE A 103 23.94 -10.05 -7.90
N ARG A 104 23.25 -11.19 -7.98
CA ARG A 104 23.86 -12.47 -8.35
C ARG A 104 24.46 -12.41 -9.75
N GLU A 105 23.73 -11.86 -10.71
CA GLU A 105 24.20 -11.71 -12.09
C GLU A 105 25.43 -10.79 -12.18
N ILE A 106 25.41 -9.65 -11.48
CA ILE A 106 26.55 -8.72 -11.42
C ILE A 106 27.79 -9.39 -10.83
N THR A 107 27.62 -10.14 -9.73
CA THR A 107 28.72 -10.84 -9.06
C THR A 107 29.34 -11.91 -9.97
N ILE A 108 28.51 -12.72 -10.64
CA ILE A 108 28.98 -13.73 -11.60
C ILE A 108 29.75 -13.07 -12.75
N ASN A 109 29.19 -12.01 -13.34
CA ASN A 109 29.84 -11.28 -14.43
C ASN A 109 31.17 -10.63 -14.02
N ARG A 110 31.31 -10.22 -12.75
CA ARG A 110 32.59 -9.72 -12.20
C ARG A 110 33.62 -10.83 -12.04
N MET A 111 33.21 -12.03 -11.62
CA MET A 111 34.12 -13.18 -11.47
C MET A 111 34.62 -13.72 -12.81
N ILE A 112 33.80 -13.70 -13.86
CA ILE A 112 34.18 -14.19 -15.20
C ILE A 112 35.17 -13.24 -15.90
N LYS A 113 35.17 -11.95 -15.54
CA LYS A 113 36.04 -10.92 -16.16
C LYS A 113 37.40 -10.75 -15.46
N GLN A 114 37.67 -11.49 -14.38
CA GLN A 114 38.98 -11.57 -13.71
C GLN A 114 39.76 -12.78 -14.22
#